data_AF-A0A2L0GN59-F1
#
_entry.id   AF-A0A2L0GN59-F1
#
_cell.length_a   1.000
_cell.length_b   1.000
_cell.length_c   1.000
_cell.angle_alpha   90.00
_cell.angle_beta   90.00
_cell.angle_gamma   90.00
#
_symmetry.space_group_name_H-M   'P 1'
#
loop_
_entity.id
_entity.type
_entity.pdbx_description
1 polymer ?
#
loop_
_entity_poly.entity_id
_entity_poly.type
_entity_poly.pdbx_seq_one_letter_code
_entity_poly.pdbx_strand_id
1 'polypeptide(L)'
;MAFKSLSKSRFNPVGGFADFWNEFRRPNPYRWPILAASVLPVAGILYWALDQQFYGEPERPRITYITTLEEGRSDAEIMAELVANQEVKDLRAAEEARIAARKKDMYKALGRAAGMDVEEIERKAEAERAAEKAAADRRREEAANASTNASAAPVQESAEQ
;
A
#
# COMPACT_ATOMS: atom_id res chain seq x y z
N MET A 1 24.37 -45.24 32.93
CA MET A 1 23.39 -44.76 31.92
C MET A 1 23.77 -45.41 30.58
N ALA A 2 23.08 -46.49 30.18
CA ALA A 2 23.40 -47.20 28.95
C ALA A 2 22.57 -46.64 27.78
N PHE A 3 23.23 -46.05 26.77
CA PHE A 3 22.60 -45.64 25.52
C PHE A 3 22.18 -46.91 24.77
N LYS A 4 20.88 -47.23 24.85
CA LYS A 4 20.30 -48.40 24.20
C LYS A 4 20.44 -48.24 22.69
N SER A 5 21.26 -49.08 22.07
CA SER A 5 21.50 -49.10 20.62
C SER A 5 20.19 -49.01 19.84
N LEU A 6 20.01 -47.91 19.09
CA LEU A 6 18.92 -47.72 18.13
C LEU A 6 18.99 -48.69 16.93
N SER A 7 20.04 -49.53 16.84
CA SER A 7 20.25 -50.48 15.74
C SER A 7 19.17 -51.57 15.63
N LYS A 8 18.39 -51.81 16.69
CA LYS A 8 17.25 -52.76 16.73
C LYS A 8 15.88 -52.07 16.90
N SER A 9 15.76 -50.79 16.54
CA SER A 9 14.45 -50.12 16.47
C SER A 9 13.83 -50.32 15.09
N ARG A 10 12.54 -50.70 15.04
CA ARG A 10 11.74 -50.77 13.79
C ARG A 10 11.62 -49.42 13.08
N PHE A 11 11.93 -48.32 13.78
CA PHE A 11 11.99 -46.96 13.26
C PHE A 11 13.44 -46.49 13.12
N ASN A 12 14.30 -47.33 12.55
CA ASN A 12 15.67 -46.92 12.25
C ASN A 12 15.68 -46.15 10.90
N PRO A 13 15.94 -44.83 10.90
CA PRO A 13 15.91 -44.03 9.67
C PRO A 13 16.97 -44.49 8.66
N VAL A 14 18.09 -45.03 9.13
CA VAL A 14 19.20 -45.49 8.28
C VAL A 14 18.76 -46.64 7.36
N GLY A 15 17.92 -47.56 7.88
CA GLY A 15 17.37 -48.66 7.09
C GLY A 15 16.40 -48.16 6.01
N GLY A 16 15.51 -47.22 6.37
CA GLY A 16 14.57 -46.63 5.42
C GLY A 16 15.26 -45.88 4.27
N PHE A 17 16.35 -45.15 4.55
CA PHE A 17 17.14 -44.51 3.49
C PHE A 17 17.84 -45.53 2.57
N ALA A 18 18.37 -46.62 3.13
CA ALA A 18 19.00 -47.68 2.35
C ALA A 18 17.99 -48.40 1.44
N ASP A 19 16.79 -48.68 1.95
CA ASP A 19 15.70 -49.31 1.18
C ASP A 19 15.20 -48.40 0.07
N PHE A 20 14.99 -47.11 0.36
CA PHE A 20 14.64 -46.10 -0.64
C PHE A 20 15.70 -46.00 -1.75
N TRP A 21 16.98 -45.98 -1.38
CA TRP A 21 18.09 -45.84 -2.33
C TRP A 21 18.26 -47.08 -3.23
N ASN A 22 18.02 -48.26 -2.67
CA ASN A 22 17.98 -49.51 -3.44
C ASN A 22 16.84 -49.52 -4.45
N GLU A 23 15.64 -49.03 -4.08
CA GLU A 23 14.51 -48.92 -5.01
C GLU A 23 14.76 -47.86 -6.09
N PHE A 24 15.31 -46.70 -5.71
CA PHE A 24 15.58 -45.59 -6.63
C PHE A 24 16.60 -45.93 -7.72
N ARG A 25 17.60 -46.78 -7.41
CA ARG A 25 18.61 -47.23 -8.37
C ARG A 25 18.12 -48.29 -9.36
N ARG A 26 16.93 -48.86 -9.16
CA ARG A 26 16.37 -49.83 -10.11
C ARG A 26 16.16 -49.18 -11.48
N PRO A 27 16.34 -49.94 -12.58
CA PRO A 27 16.12 -49.42 -13.93
C PRO A 27 14.62 -49.29 -14.20
N ASN A 28 13.99 -48.24 -13.67
CA ASN A 28 12.61 -47.85 -13.97
C ASN A 28 12.61 -46.60 -14.87
N PRO A 29 11.96 -46.63 -16.05
CA PRO A 29 11.90 -45.47 -16.95
C PRO A 29 11.19 -44.25 -16.33
N TYR A 30 10.31 -44.44 -15.34
CA TYR A 30 9.50 -43.38 -14.74
C TYR A 30 10.06 -42.79 -13.43
N ARG A 31 11.27 -43.18 -13.01
CA ARG A 31 11.88 -42.70 -11.74
C ARG A 31 12.00 -41.19 -11.64
N TRP A 32 12.44 -40.52 -12.71
CA TRP A 32 12.61 -39.07 -12.76
C TRP A 32 11.28 -38.33 -12.93
N PRO A 33 10.37 -38.75 -13.82
CA PRO A 33 9.03 -38.16 -13.91
C PRO A 33 8.24 -38.18 -12.60
N ILE A 34 8.22 -39.33 -11.90
CA ILE A 34 7.48 -39.47 -10.63
C ILE A 34 8.12 -38.62 -9.53
N LEU A 35 9.46 -38.60 -9.46
CA LEU A 35 10.18 -37.76 -8.50
C LEU A 35 9.90 -36.28 -8.76
N ALA A 36 9.98 -35.84 -10.02
CA ALA A 36 9.69 -34.47 -10.39
C ALA A 36 8.24 -34.10 -10.05
N ALA A 37 7.26 -34.93 -10.41
CA ALA A 37 5.85 -34.71 -10.09
C ALA A 37 5.60 -34.60 -8.57
N SER A 38 6.32 -35.38 -7.76
CA SER A 38 6.20 -35.36 -6.31
C SER A 38 6.82 -34.11 -5.67
N VAL A 39 7.93 -33.60 -6.23
CA VAL A 39 8.66 -32.44 -5.70
C VAL A 39 8.02 -31.12 -6.13
N LEU A 40 7.40 -31.08 -7.31
CA LEU A 40 6.85 -29.86 -7.92
C LEU A 40 5.92 -29.05 -6.99
N PRO A 41 4.92 -29.64 -6.29
CA PRO A 41 4.03 -28.87 -5.42
C PRO A 41 4.77 -28.17 -4.27
N VAL A 42 5.71 -28.87 -3.64
CA VAL A 42 6.50 -28.34 -2.51
C VAL A 42 7.46 -27.26 -2.99
N ALA A 43 8.18 -27.53 -4.09
CA ALA A 43 9.08 -26.55 -4.69
C ALA A 43 8.33 -25.28 -5.14
N GLY A 44 7.12 -25.42 -5.67
CA GLY A 44 6.27 -24.29 -6.06
C GLY A 44 5.85 -23.42 -4.87
N ILE A 45 5.44 -24.04 -3.75
CA ILE A 45 5.11 -23.31 -2.52
C ILE A 45 6.34 -22.58 -1.96
N LEU A 46 7.50 -23.25 -1.93
CA LEU A 46 8.74 -22.63 -1.45
C LEU A 46 9.20 -21.50 -2.36
N TYR A 47 9.11 -21.68 -3.68
CA TYR A 47 9.42 -20.62 -4.63
C TYR A 47 8.55 -19.39 -4.41
N TRP A 48 7.24 -19.57 -4.26
CA TRP A 48 6.29 -18.48 -3.98
C TRP A 48 6.56 -17.80 -2.62
N ALA A 49 6.87 -18.58 -1.59
CA ALA A 49 7.17 -18.06 -0.26
C ALA A 49 8.49 -17.29 -0.19
N LEU A 50 9.50 -17.69 -0.99
CA LEU A 50 10.80 -17.04 -1.05
C LEU A 50 10.78 -15.75 -1.89
N ASP A 51 9.80 -15.60 -2.79
CA ASP A 51 9.64 -14.42 -3.65
C ASP A 51 8.98 -13.22 -2.93
N GLN A 52 8.68 -13.34 -1.64
CA GLN A 52 8.11 -12.25 -0.86
C GLN A 52 9.15 -11.15 -0.62
N GLN A 53 9.05 -10.06 -1.38
CA GLN A 53 9.82 -8.84 -1.10
C GLN A 53 9.26 -8.14 0.15
N PHE A 54 10.05 -8.12 1.22
CA PHE A 54 9.77 -7.29 2.38
C PHE A 54 10.34 -5.89 2.13
N TYR A 55 9.46 -4.93 1.83
CA TYR A 55 9.81 -3.52 1.92
C TYR A 55 9.93 -3.19 3.41
N GLY A 56 11.16 -3.08 3.90
CA GLY A 56 11.41 -2.57 5.25
C GLY A 56 10.75 -1.21 5.42
N GLU A 57 10.33 -0.88 6.65
CA GLU A 57 9.83 0.45 6.99
C GLU A 57 10.77 1.49 6.37
N PRO A 58 10.28 2.39 5.50
CA PRO A 58 11.15 3.37 4.85
C PRO A 58 11.91 4.13 5.94
N GLU A 59 13.23 4.25 5.80
CA GLU A 59 14.03 5.03 6.73
C GLU A 59 13.37 6.40 6.91
N ARG A 60 13.11 6.78 8.17
CA ARG A 60 12.47 8.07 8.46
C ARG A 60 13.26 9.15 7.72
N PRO A 61 12.61 9.94 6.85
CA PRO A 61 13.33 10.92 6.05
C PRO A 61 14.10 11.85 6.98
N ARG A 62 15.40 12.03 6.72
CA ARG A 62 16.20 13.02 7.42
C ARG A 62 15.73 14.40 6.97
N ILE A 63 14.97 15.08 7.82
CA ILE A 63 14.50 16.44 7.57
C ILE A 63 15.65 17.39 7.89
N THR A 64 16.30 17.92 6.86
CA THR A 64 17.19 19.07 7.00
C THR A 64 16.34 20.32 6.96
N TYR A 65 16.13 20.95 8.12
CA TYR A 65 15.49 22.26 8.18
C TYR A 65 16.48 23.31 7.69
N ILE A 66 16.24 23.84 6.50
CA ILE A 66 16.95 25.02 5.98
C ILE A 66 16.14 26.23 6.43
N THR A 67 16.51 26.83 7.56
CA THR A 67 15.97 28.12 7.98
C THR A 67 16.62 29.21 7.15
N THR A 68 15.95 29.66 6.08
CA THR A 68 16.43 30.78 5.23
C THR A 68 16.08 32.15 5.79
N LEU A 69 15.40 32.20 6.93
CA LEU A 69 14.99 33.44 7.58
C LEU A 69 16.09 33.82 8.57
N GLU A 70 16.73 34.95 8.34
CA GLU A 70 17.78 35.51 9.20
C GLU A 70 17.27 35.67 10.64
N GLU A 71 18.01 35.16 11.62
CA GLU A 71 17.66 35.32 13.04
C GLU A 71 17.77 36.81 13.41
N GLY A 72 16.64 37.46 13.71
CA GLY A 72 16.59 38.86 14.14
C GLY A 72 15.75 39.81 13.29
N ARG A 73 15.05 39.34 12.25
CA ARG A 73 14.13 40.18 11.47
C ARG A 73 12.95 40.67 12.33
N SER A 74 12.56 41.93 12.12
CA SER A 74 11.42 42.51 12.80
C SER A 74 10.09 42.01 12.23
N ASP A 75 9.05 41.97 13.06
CA ASP A 75 7.69 41.58 12.65
C ASP A 75 7.18 42.41 11.45
N ALA A 76 7.57 43.68 11.37
CA ALA A 76 7.20 44.57 10.27
C ALA A 76 7.81 44.13 8.93
N GLU A 77 9.06 43.68 8.93
CA GLU A 77 9.75 43.17 7.73
C GLU A 77 9.17 41.82 7.29
N ILE A 78 8.83 40.96 8.25
CA ILE A 78 8.16 39.67 7.97
C ILE A 78 6.80 39.90 7.31
N MET A 79 6.01 40.85 7.84
CA MET A 79 4.70 41.17 7.28
C MET A 79 4.80 41.78 5.88
N ALA A 80 5.77 42.68 5.65
CA ALA A 80 6.00 43.26 4.33
C ALA A 80 6.38 42.19 3.30
N GLU A 81 7.28 41.26 3.67
CA GLU A 81 7.67 40.16 2.80
C GLU A 81 6.51 39.17 2.55
N LEU A 82 5.71 38.89 3.58
CA LEU A 82 4.55 38.01 3.44
C LEU A 82 3.53 38.59 2.47
N VAL A 83 3.25 39.90 2.56
CA VAL A 83 2.34 40.60 1.63
C VAL A 83 2.89 40.55 0.21
N ALA A 84 4.18 40.85 0.01
CA ALA A 84 4.81 40.78 -1.32
C ALA A 84 4.78 39.35 -1.89
N ASN A 85 5.06 38.35 -1.07
CA ASN A 85 4.99 36.95 -1.47
C ASN A 85 3.55 36.49 -1.74
N GLN A 86 2.57 37.02 -1.00
CA GLN A 86 1.16 36.73 -1.23
C GLN A 86 0.70 37.28 -2.57
N GLU A 87 1.08 38.51 -2.93
CA GLU A 87 0.78 39.09 -4.24
C GLU A 87 1.34 38.24 -5.38
N VAL A 88 2.60 37.79 -5.27
CA VAL A 88 3.21 36.90 -6.27
C VAL A 88 2.48 35.55 -6.37
N LYS A 89 2.06 34.98 -5.23
CA LYS A 89 1.26 33.74 -5.20
C LYS A 89 -0.10 33.94 -5.87
N ASP A 90 -0.78 35.03 -5.57
CA ASP A 90 -2.11 35.34 -6.10
C ASP A 90 -2.06 35.55 -7.61
N LEU A 91 -1.03 36.25 -8.11
CA LEU A 91 -0.81 36.42 -9.55
C LEU A 91 -0.58 35.09 -10.26
N ARG A 92 0.22 34.18 -9.68
CA ARG A 92 0.45 32.84 -10.24
C ARG A 92 -0.82 32.00 -10.22
N ALA A 93 -1.56 32.01 -9.12
CA ALA A 93 -2.82 31.29 -8.99
C ALA A 93 -3.87 31.78 -10.01
N ALA A 94 -3.95 33.11 -10.23
CA ALA A 94 -4.81 33.69 -11.24
C ALA A 94 -4.44 33.24 -12.67
N GLU A 95 -3.14 33.19 -12.97
CA GLU A 95 -2.64 32.72 -14.26
C GLU A 95 -2.91 31.23 -14.48
N GLU A 96 -2.67 30.40 -13.46
CA GLU A 96 -2.99 28.96 -13.51
C GLU A 96 -4.48 28.72 -13.70
N ALA A 97 -5.34 29.46 -12.99
CA ALA A 97 -6.79 29.39 -13.15
C ALA A 97 -7.21 29.77 -14.58
N ARG A 98 -6.60 30.82 -15.16
CA ARG A 98 -6.83 31.23 -16.55
C ARG A 98 -6.44 30.12 -17.53
N ILE A 99 -5.27 29.50 -17.34
CA ILE A 99 -4.80 28.41 -18.19
C ILE A 99 -5.70 27.18 -18.05
N ALA A 100 -6.10 26.83 -16.83
CA ALA A 100 -6.99 25.70 -16.56
C ALA A 100 -8.37 25.90 -17.22
N ALA A 101 -8.95 27.10 -17.11
CA ALA A 101 -10.19 27.46 -17.79
C ALA A 101 -10.05 27.31 -19.31
N ARG A 102 -8.98 27.89 -19.89
CA ARG A 102 -8.70 27.76 -21.33
C ARG A 102 -8.55 26.30 -21.77
N LYS A 103 -7.82 25.48 -21.00
CA LYS A 103 -7.67 24.05 -21.28
C LYS A 103 -9.02 23.35 -21.27
N LYS A 104 -9.86 23.59 -20.25
CA LYS A 104 -11.22 23.04 -20.17
C LYS A 104 -12.01 23.39 -21.43
N ASP A 105 -12.04 24.67 -21.81
CA ASP A 105 -12.78 25.15 -22.98
C ASP A 105 -12.29 24.52 -24.28
N MET A 106 -10.97 24.37 -24.44
CA MET A 106 -10.38 23.69 -25.60
C MET A 106 -10.82 22.22 -25.67
N TYR A 107 -10.81 21.48 -24.56
CA TYR A 107 -11.26 20.10 -24.53
C TYR A 107 -12.77 19.97 -24.80
N LYS A 108 -13.59 20.90 -24.29
CA LYS A 108 -15.02 20.93 -24.64
C LYS A 108 -15.23 21.20 -26.12
N ALA A 109 -14.48 22.13 -26.70
CA ALA A 109 -14.57 22.45 -28.12
C ALA A 109 -14.16 21.26 -28.99
N LEU A 110 -13.07 20.57 -28.63
CA LEU A 110 -12.64 19.34 -29.29
C LEU A 110 -13.70 18.24 -29.18
N GLY A 111 -14.30 18.06 -28.00
CA GLY A 111 -15.34 17.06 -27.79
C GLY A 111 -16.58 17.32 -28.65
N ARG A 112 -17.04 18.58 -28.72
CA ARG A 112 -18.14 18.98 -29.60
C ARG A 112 -17.80 18.75 -31.07
N ALA A 113 -16.58 19.09 -31.50
CA ALA A 113 -16.13 18.88 -32.88
C ALA A 113 -16.03 17.39 -33.24
N ALA A 114 -15.70 16.53 -32.28
CA ALA A 114 -15.68 15.08 -32.43
C ALA A 114 -17.09 14.44 -32.35
N GLY A 115 -18.15 15.24 -32.18
CA GLY A 115 -19.53 14.77 -32.13
C GLY A 115 -20.00 14.25 -30.76
N MET A 116 -19.29 14.56 -29.67
CA MET A 116 -19.70 14.20 -28.31
C MET A 116 -20.62 15.26 -27.69
N ASP A 117 -21.64 14.82 -26.94
CA ASP A 117 -22.47 15.71 -26.10
C ASP A 117 -21.75 16.02 -24.78
N VAL A 118 -20.93 17.06 -24.80
CA VAL A 118 -20.12 17.48 -23.66
C VAL A 118 -20.97 17.97 -22.49
N GLU A 119 -22.13 18.57 -22.76
CA GLU A 119 -23.02 19.11 -21.72
C GLU A 119 -23.71 17.98 -20.94
N GLU A 120 -24.15 16.93 -21.64
CA GLU A 120 -24.67 15.74 -20.97
C GLU A 120 -23.59 15.04 -20.12
N ILE A 121 -22.36 14.95 -20.63
CA ILE A 121 -21.22 14.36 -19.91
C ILE A 121 -20.91 15.17 -18.64
N GLU A 122 -20.87 16.50 -18.72
CA GLU A 122 -20.62 17.34 -17.55
C GLU A 122 -21.72 17.20 -16.50
N ARG A 123 -22.99 17.20 -16.90
CA ARG A 123 -24.12 17.01 -16.00
C ARG A 123 -24.07 15.67 -15.26
N LYS A 124 -23.73 14.58 -15.97
CA LYS A 124 -23.55 13.25 -15.36
C LYS A 124 -22.38 13.26 -14.38
N ALA A 125 -21.25 13.84 -14.76
CA ALA A 125 -20.07 13.93 -13.90
C ALA A 125 -20.30 14.79 -12.65
N GLU A 126 -21.12 15.85 -12.73
CA GLU A 126 -21.51 16.64 -11.56
C GLU A 126 -22.41 15.87 -10.60
N ALA A 127 -23.38 15.12 -11.13
CA ALA A 127 -24.25 14.26 -10.31
C ALA A 127 -23.44 13.17 -9.60
N GLU A 128 -22.49 12.55 -10.29
CA GLU A 128 -21.60 11.55 -9.72
C GLU A 128 -20.68 12.15 -8.64
N ARG A 129 -20.02 13.28 -8.91
CA ARG A 129 -19.18 13.97 -7.90
C ARG A 129 -19.98 14.37 -6.66
N ALA A 130 -21.23 14.82 -6.82
CA ALA A 130 -22.09 15.15 -5.70
C ALA A 130 -22.46 13.92 -4.86
N ALA A 131 -22.77 12.80 -5.51
CA ALA A 131 -23.06 11.54 -4.84
C ALA A 131 -21.83 10.97 -4.11
N GLU A 132 -20.66 11.02 -4.74
CA GLU A 132 -19.39 10.61 -4.14
C GLU A 132 -19.04 11.46 -2.93
N LYS A 133 -19.18 12.78 -3.03
CA LYS A 133 -18.93 13.70 -1.92
C LYS A 133 -19.87 13.40 -0.75
N ALA A 134 -21.17 13.25 -1.00
CA ALA A 134 -22.13 12.88 0.04
C ALA A 134 -21.81 11.52 0.69
N ALA A 135 -21.36 10.53 -0.10
CA ALA A 135 -20.93 9.25 0.42
C ALA A 135 -19.61 9.32 1.20
N ALA A 136 -18.68 10.21 0.82
CA ALA A 136 -17.45 10.45 1.55
C ALA A 136 -17.72 11.17 2.88
N ASP A 137 -18.61 12.16 2.88
CA ASP A 137 -19.01 12.90 4.08
C ASP A 137 -19.71 11.97 5.07
N ARG A 138 -20.65 11.12 4.62
CA ARG A 138 -21.25 10.07 5.47
C ARG A 138 -20.21 9.12 6.07
N ARG A 139 -19.25 8.64 5.27
CA ARG A 139 -18.16 7.78 5.77
C ARG A 139 -17.28 8.48 6.80
N ARG A 140 -17.02 9.78 6.64
CA ARG A 140 -16.27 10.59 7.61
C ARG A 140 -17.04 10.76 8.91
N GLU A 141 -18.34 11.01 8.84
CA GLU A 141 -19.24 11.12 10.01
C GLU A 141 -19.34 9.78 10.76
N GLU A 142 -19.51 8.66 10.04
CA GLU A 142 -19.50 7.32 10.62
C GLU A 142 -18.18 6.99 11.32
N ALA A 143 -17.05 7.32 10.69
CA ALA A 143 -15.72 7.12 11.28
C ALA A 143 -15.50 8.02 12.53
N ALA A 144 -15.96 9.26 12.49
CA ALA A 144 -15.92 10.17 13.64
C ALA A 144 -16.77 9.64 14.80
N ASN A 145 -18.01 9.20 14.53
CA ASN A 145 -18.91 8.65 15.55
C ASN A 145 -18.39 7.32 16.13
N ALA A 146 -17.78 6.46 15.30
CA ALA A 146 -17.12 5.23 15.76
C ALA A 146 -15.93 5.52 16.67
N SER A 147 -15.13 6.55 16.36
CA SER A 147 -14.02 7.00 17.19
C SER A 147 -14.50 7.56 18.53
N THR A 148 -15.59 8.33 18.54
CA THR A 148 -16.20 8.85 19.78
C THR A 148 -16.78 7.74 20.66
N ASN A 149 -17.44 6.74 20.07
CA ASN A 149 -17.99 5.60 20.81
C ASN A 149 -16.90 4.66 21.37
N ALA A 150 -15.79 4.48 20.66
CA ALA A 150 -14.63 3.73 21.15
C ALA A 150 -13.93 4.44 22.32
N SER A 151 -13.94 5.78 22.33
CA SER A 151 -13.43 6.60 23.45
C SER A 151 -14.36 6.60 24.67
N ALA A 152 -15.62 6.17 24.54
CA ALA A 152 -16.63 6.16 25.59
C ALA A 152 -16.86 4.76 26.21
N ALA A 153 -16.16 3.72 25.76
CA ALA A 153 -16.21 2.41 26.39
C ALA A 153 -15.58 2.49 27.80
N PRO A 154 -16.29 2.08 28.88
CA PRO A 154 -15.77 2.18 30.22
C PRO A 154 -14.57 1.23 30.37
N VAL A 155 -13.47 1.76 30.90
CA VAL A 155 -12.32 0.99 31.38
C VAL A 155 -12.86 -0.02 32.39
N GLN A 156 -12.98 -1.29 31.98
CA GLN A 156 -13.29 -2.37 32.90
C GLN A 156 -12.09 -2.52 33.84
N GLU A 157 -12.34 -2.08 35.07
CA GLU A 157 -11.55 -2.23 36.27
C GLU A 157 -11.11 -3.68 36.46
N SER A 158 -9.93 -4.02 35.96
CA SER A 158 -9.19 -5.21 36.38
C SER A 158 -8.37 -4.86 37.61
N ALA A 159 -9.04 -4.81 38.76
CA ALA A 159 -8.45 -5.03 40.07
C ALA A 159 -9.11 -6.28 40.66
N GLU A 160 -8.29 -7.09 41.36
CA GLU A 160 -8.62 -8.38 41.99
C GLU A 160 -8.60 -9.62 41.09
N GLN A 161 -7.41 -10.23 40.99
CA GLN A 161 -7.08 -11.48 41.68
C GLN A 161 -5.58 -11.78 41.63
#